data_AF-A0A8T9CBT6-F1
#
_entry.id   AF-A0A8T9CBT6-F1
#
_cell.length_a   1.000
_cell.length_b   1.000
_cell.length_c   1.000
_cell.angle_alpha   90.00
_cell.angle_beta   90.00
_cell.angle_gamma   90.00
#
_symmetry.space_group_name_H-M   'P 1'
#
loop_
_entity.id
_entity.type
_entity.pdbx_description
1 polymer ?
#
loop_
_entity_poly.entity_id
_entity_poly.type
_entity_poly.pdbx_seq_one_letter_code
_entity_poly.pdbx_strand_id
1 'polypeptide(L)'
;MSYAAAAAKGPKQSAEEKRAPAPPEVEHSESASTASLIDVDTDSVHTVPSDFSSQPIQTETQMDRLEHEAVAAEARAKEAASKASKKFSEEEKNAKAKAKKAAGRIEANSDNPVFIGNAVAIVALSAGLGFGAYRKYAANELTWKVVGAWTGVVGLFAAGDYYLSQYLFKNKYPPKK
;
A
#
# COMPACT_ATOMS: atom_id res chain seq x y z
N MET A 1 -26.13 30.32 9.01
CA MET A 1 -26.97 29.62 10.01
C MET A 1 -26.76 28.12 9.80
N SER A 2 -26.21 27.38 10.78
CA SER A 2 -25.96 25.94 10.65
C SER A 2 -27.14 25.13 11.18
N TYR A 3 -27.56 24.09 10.46
CA TYR A 3 -28.62 23.15 10.89
C TYR A 3 -28.35 22.54 12.28
N ALA A 4 -27.08 22.29 12.59
CA ALA A 4 -26.68 21.75 13.89
C ALA A 4 -27.00 22.72 15.06
N ALA A 5 -26.90 24.03 14.82
CA ALA A 5 -27.18 25.05 15.84
C ALA A 5 -28.70 25.23 16.07
N ALA A 6 -29.53 24.96 15.06
CA ALA A 6 -30.98 24.98 15.20
C ALA A 6 -31.50 23.74 15.96
N ALA A 7 -30.93 22.55 15.69
CA ALA A 7 -31.29 21.30 16.37
C ALA A 7 -30.92 21.31 17.87
N ALA A 8 -29.80 21.95 18.24
CA ALA A 8 -29.34 22.02 19.63
C ALA A 8 -30.20 22.93 20.54
N LYS A 9 -31.11 23.73 19.97
CA LYS A 9 -32.03 24.63 20.72
C LYS A 9 -33.37 23.99 21.08
N GLY A 10 -33.61 22.75 20.69
CA GLY A 10 -34.83 22.03 21.05
C GLY A 10 -34.91 21.71 22.55
N PRO A 11 -36.12 21.43 23.09
CA PRO A 11 -36.28 20.97 24.46
C PRO A 11 -35.47 19.70 24.71
N LYS A 12 -34.70 19.67 25.80
CA LYS A 12 -33.91 18.49 26.16
C LYS A 12 -34.85 17.39 26.64
N GLN A 13 -34.79 16.22 25.99
CA GLN A 13 -35.54 15.03 26.42
C GLN A 13 -35.25 14.69 27.88
N SER A 14 -36.31 14.34 28.61
CA SER A 14 -36.22 13.91 30.01
C SER A 14 -35.44 12.59 30.12
N ALA A 15 -34.96 12.24 31.33
CA ALA A 15 -34.22 10.99 31.53
C ALA A 15 -35.09 9.75 31.25
N GLU A 16 -36.40 9.84 31.45
CA GLU A 16 -37.37 8.78 31.12
C GLU A 16 -37.51 8.58 29.60
N GLU A 17 -37.58 9.66 28.82
CA GLU A 17 -37.70 9.59 27.36
C GLU A 17 -36.45 9.06 26.65
N LYS A 18 -35.28 9.17 27.30
CA LYS A 18 -34.03 8.59 26.82
C LYS A 18 -33.93 7.08 27.04
N ARG A 19 -34.80 6.51 27.87
CA ARG A 19 -34.77 5.07 28.16
C ARG A 19 -35.34 4.31 26.98
N ALA A 20 -34.61 3.32 26.50
CA ALA A 20 -35.14 2.39 25.50
C ALA A 20 -36.39 1.68 26.09
N PRO A 21 -37.44 1.47 25.28
CA PRO A 21 -38.62 0.74 25.72
C PRO A 21 -38.23 -0.66 26.19
N ALA A 22 -38.90 -1.16 27.23
CA ALA A 22 -38.67 -2.51 27.72
C ALA A 22 -38.94 -3.52 26.59
N PRO A 23 -38.06 -4.51 26.36
CA PRO A 23 -38.29 -5.53 25.34
C PRO A 23 -39.57 -6.30 25.68
N PRO A 24 -40.37 -6.69 24.67
CA PRO A 24 -41.58 -7.47 24.90
C PRO A 24 -41.22 -8.82 25.53
N GLU A 25 -41.91 -9.17 26.60
CA GLU A 25 -41.77 -10.45 27.29
C GLU A 25 -42.56 -11.52 26.51
N VAL A 26 -41.92 -12.64 26.19
CA VAL A 26 -42.56 -13.75 25.47
C VAL A 26 -43.20 -14.65 26.51
N GLU A 27 -44.53 -14.76 26.52
CA GLU A 27 -45.23 -15.69 27.41
C GLU A 27 -44.93 -17.14 26.99
N HIS A 28 -44.30 -17.90 27.90
CA HIS A 28 -44.07 -19.33 27.70
C HIS A 28 -45.33 -20.13 28.04
N SER A 29 -46.25 -20.26 27.08
CA SER A 29 -47.46 -21.08 27.20
C SER A 29 -47.27 -22.54 26.79
N GLU A 30 -46.03 -22.98 26.55
CA GLU A 30 -45.75 -24.36 26.13
C GLU A 30 -45.35 -25.21 27.34
N SER A 31 -46.29 -26.01 27.85
CA SER A 31 -45.95 -27.21 28.61
C SER A 31 -44.98 -28.03 27.77
N ALA A 32 -43.72 -28.09 28.19
CA ALA A 32 -42.65 -28.81 27.52
C ALA A 32 -42.95 -30.32 27.43
N SER A 33 -43.75 -30.71 26.44
CA SER A 33 -43.97 -32.11 26.08
C SER A 33 -42.77 -32.58 25.28
N THR A 34 -41.76 -33.08 25.98
CA THR A 34 -40.54 -33.70 25.41
C THR A 34 -40.81 -35.08 24.77
N ALA A 35 -42.07 -35.45 24.54
CA ALA A 35 -42.49 -36.79 24.18
C ALA A 35 -42.46 -37.09 22.66
N SER A 36 -42.34 -36.07 21.80
CA SER A 36 -42.31 -36.24 20.33
C SER A 36 -40.92 -36.05 19.72
N LEU A 37 -39.85 -36.15 20.52
CA LEU A 37 -38.47 -36.14 20.04
C LEU A 37 -37.92 -37.57 19.90
N ILE A 38 -38.79 -38.49 19.48
CA ILE A 38 -38.47 -39.91 19.26
C ILE A 38 -38.90 -40.22 17.83
N ASP A 39 -38.07 -39.78 16.90
CA ASP A 39 -37.66 -40.63 15.77
C ASP A 39 -36.24 -40.22 15.38
N VAL A 40 -35.30 -40.62 16.24
CA VAL A 40 -33.88 -40.72 15.93
C VAL A 40 -33.53 -42.21 15.89
N ASP A 41 -34.41 -43.04 15.34
CA ASP A 41 -34.11 -44.46 15.10
C ASP A 41 -33.52 -44.63 13.70
N THR A 42 -32.33 -44.06 13.51
CA THR A 42 -31.30 -44.74 12.73
C THR A 42 -30.01 -44.71 13.54
N ASP A 43 -29.69 -45.83 14.18
CA ASP A 43 -28.33 -46.15 14.62
C ASP A 43 -27.45 -46.34 13.38
N SER A 44 -27.25 -45.28 12.60
CA SER A 44 -26.11 -45.22 11.69
C SER A 44 -24.89 -44.96 12.56
N VAL A 45 -24.38 -46.04 13.18
CA VAL A 45 -23.12 -46.02 13.90
C VAL A 45 -22.02 -45.79 12.87
N HIS A 46 -21.80 -44.53 12.53
CA HIS A 46 -20.67 -44.12 11.74
C HIS A 46 -19.43 -44.24 12.62
N THR A 47 -18.68 -45.31 12.44
CA THR A 47 -17.39 -45.50 13.09
C THR A 47 -16.45 -44.42 12.58
N VAL A 48 -16.05 -43.52 13.48
CA VAL A 48 -15.02 -42.53 13.20
C VAL A 48 -13.68 -43.26 13.03
N PRO A 49 -12.91 -42.99 11.96
CA PRO A 49 -11.58 -43.58 11.80
C PRO A 49 -10.69 -43.28 13.01
N SER A 50 -9.81 -44.22 13.39
CA SER A 50 -8.88 -44.06 14.53
C SER A 50 -8.03 -42.78 14.45
N ASP A 51 -7.76 -42.33 13.23
CA ASP A 51 -6.86 -41.22 12.94
C ASP A 51 -7.59 -39.87 12.86
N PHE A 52 -8.90 -39.82 13.13
CA PHE A 52 -9.69 -38.60 13.08
C PHE A 52 -9.11 -37.47 13.95
N SER A 53 -8.58 -37.82 15.13
CA SER A 53 -7.96 -36.84 16.03
C SER A 53 -6.64 -36.26 15.50
N SER A 54 -5.94 -36.98 14.62
CA SER A 54 -4.66 -36.56 14.02
C SER A 54 -4.83 -35.92 12.64
N GLN A 55 -6.04 -35.93 12.07
CA GLN A 55 -6.32 -35.27 10.80
C GLN A 55 -6.31 -33.74 10.93
N PRO A 56 -5.73 -33.01 9.95
CA PRO A 56 -5.69 -31.55 9.97
C PRO A 56 -7.06 -30.89 9.70
N ILE A 57 -7.99 -31.62 9.09
CA ILE A 57 -9.36 -31.18 8.80
C ILE A 57 -10.27 -32.35 9.20
N GLN A 58 -11.17 -32.09 10.14
CA GLN A 58 -11.98 -33.16 10.75
C GLN A 58 -13.42 -33.19 10.25
N THR A 59 -13.92 -32.07 9.72
CA THR A 59 -15.30 -31.96 9.25
C THR A 59 -15.35 -31.33 7.86
N GLU A 60 -16.38 -31.69 7.09
CA GLU A 60 -16.64 -31.08 5.78
C GLU A 60 -16.82 -29.55 5.91
N THR A 61 -17.47 -29.09 6.98
CA THR A 61 -17.61 -27.65 7.26
C THR A 61 -16.28 -26.92 7.51
N GLN A 62 -15.25 -27.61 8.02
CA GLN A 62 -13.91 -27.02 8.16
C GLN A 62 -13.21 -26.95 6.81
N MET A 63 -13.40 -27.97 5.97
CA MET A 63 -12.90 -27.99 4.59
C MET A 63 -13.51 -26.86 3.76
N ASP A 64 -14.85 -26.74 3.78
CA ASP A 64 -15.58 -25.69 3.06
C ASP A 64 -15.11 -24.29 3.47
N ARG A 65 -14.89 -24.08 4.78
CA ARG A 65 -14.36 -22.80 5.28
C ARG A 65 -12.96 -22.52 4.72
N LEU A 66 -12.08 -23.51 4.70
CA LEU A 66 -10.72 -23.38 4.17
C LEU A 66 -10.74 -23.04 2.67
N GLU A 67 -11.59 -23.72 1.90
CA GLU A 67 -11.75 -23.47 0.47
C GLU A 67 -12.29 -22.05 0.21
N HIS A 68 -13.31 -21.62 0.95
CA HIS A 68 -13.83 -20.25 0.85
C HIS A 68 -12.79 -19.19 1.22
N GLU A 69 -11.98 -19.43 2.26
CA GLU A 69 -10.89 -18.53 2.65
C GLU A 69 -9.79 -18.47 1.58
N ALA A 70 -9.44 -19.60 0.97
CA ALA A 70 -8.47 -19.66 -0.11
C ALA A 70 -8.95 -18.91 -1.36
N VAL A 71 -10.21 -19.11 -1.76
CA VAL A 71 -10.84 -18.39 -2.88
C VAL A 71 -10.90 -16.88 -2.59
N ALA A 72 -11.28 -16.49 -1.36
CA ALA A 72 -11.29 -15.09 -0.96
C ALA A 72 -9.89 -14.46 -0.93
N ALA A 73 -8.87 -15.22 -0.49
CA ALA A 73 -7.47 -14.77 -0.50
C ALA A 73 -6.95 -14.60 -1.94
N GLU A 74 -7.25 -15.54 -2.83
CA GLU A 74 -6.87 -15.44 -4.24
C GLU A 74 -7.57 -14.25 -4.94
N ALA A 75 -8.86 -14.03 -4.67
CA ALA A 75 -9.60 -12.89 -5.18
C ALA A 75 -8.98 -11.55 -4.72
N ARG A 76 -8.63 -11.44 -3.42
CA ARG A 76 -7.95 -10.25 -2.88
C ARG A 76 -6.57 -10.05 -3.51
N ALA A 77 -5.81 -11.12 -3.72
CA ALA A 77 -4.50 -11.05 -4.35
C ALA A 77 -4.59 -10.57 -5.81
N LYS A 78 -5.55 -11.09 -6.58
CA LYS A 78 -5.83 -10.65 -7.96
C LYS A 78 -6.27 -9.19 -8.00
N GLU A 79 -7.13 -8.76 -7.07
CA GLU A 79 -7.56 -7.37 -6.98
C GLU A 79 -6.40 -6.43 -6.64
N ALA A 80 -5.55 -6.82 -5.68
CA ALA A 80 -4.35 -6.06 -5.33
C ALA A 80 -3.37 -5.95 -6.50
N ALA A 81 -3.13 -7.05 -7.22
CA ALA A 81 -2.29 -7.08 -8.41
C ALA A 81 -2.86 -6.19 -9.53
N SER A 82 -4.17 -6.22 -9.75
CA SER A 82 -4.86 -5.35 -10.72
C SER A 82 -4.78 -3.88 -10.34
N LYS A 83 -4.96 -3.54 -9.06
CA LYS A 83 -4.79 -2.16 -8.56
C LYS A 83 -3.35 -1.69 -8.71
N ALA A 84 -2.38 -2.55 -8.39
CA ALA A 84 -0.98 -2.24 -8.57
C ALA A 84 -0.65 -2.01 -10.05
N SER A 85 -1.06 -2.92 -10.95
CA SER A 85 -0.78 -2.77 -12.39
C SER A 85 -1.41 -1.52 -13.00
N LYS A 86 -2.63 -1.15 -12.58
CA LYS A 86 -3.27 0.11 -12.97
C LYS A 86 -2.46 1.31 -12.50
N LYS A 87 -2.07 1.34 -11.22
CA LYS A 87 -1.22 2.42 -10.67
C LYS A 87 0.12 2.51 -11.40
N PHE A 88 0.78 1.38 -11.63
CA PHE A 88 2.01 1.33 -12.40
C PHE A 88 1.84 1.87 -13.82
N SER A 89 0.75 1.51 -14.52
CA SER A 89 0.48 2.03 -15.87
C SER A 89 0.22 3.54 -15.88
N GLU A 90 -0.51 4.06 -14.89
CA GLU A 90 -0.73 5.49 -14.73
C GLU A 90 0.56 6.23 -14.41
N GLU A 91 1.36 5.72 -13.48
CA GLU A 91 2.67 6.26 -13.14
C GLU A 91 3.63 6.20 -14.32
N GLU A 92 3.63 5.11 -15.08
CA GLU A 92 4.45 4.96 -16.28
C GLU A 92 4.06 5.99 -17.35
N LYS A 93 2.76 6.18 -17.61
CA LYS A 93 2.28 7.21 -18.55
C LYS A 93 2.71 8.60 -18.09
N ASN A 94 2.55 8.89 -16.80
CA ASN A 94 2.97 10.15 -16.20
C ASN A 94 4.49 10.33 -16.28
N ALA A 95 5.27 9.29 -16.04
CA ALA A 95 6.72 9.30 -16.13
C ALA A 95 7.17 9.52 -17.58
N LYS A 96 6.56 8.84 -18.56
CA LYS A 96 6.83 9.04 -19.99
C LYS A 96 6.48 10.47 -20.43
N ALA A 97 5.35 11.02 -19.98
CA ALA A 97 4.97 12.39 -20.29
C ALA A 97 5.97 13.41 -19.71
N LYS A 98 6.38 13.22 -18.44
CA LYS A 98 7.40 14.06 -17.79
C LYS A 98 8.76 13.92 -18.48
N ALA A 99 9.16 12.70 -18.87
CA ALA A 99 10.40 12.44 -19.57
C ALA A 99 10.42 13.11 -20.96
N LYS A 100 9.33 13.02 -21.74
CA LYS A 100 9.20 13.74 -23.02
C LYS A 100 9.31 15.26 -22.83
N LYS A 101 8.64 15.81 -21.81
CA LYS A 101 8.72 17.24 -21.48
C LYS A 101 10.13 17.65 -21.07
N ALA A 102 10.82 16.83 -20.28
CA ALA A 102 12.19 17.06 -19.88
C ALA A 102 13.15 16.98 -21.08
N ALA A 103 12.97 16.01 -21.97
CA ALA A 103 13.75 15.88 -23.20
C ALA A 103 13.59 17.11 -24.10
N GLY A 104 12.35 17.57 -24.34
CA GLY A 104 12.11 18.79 -25.11
C GLY A 104 12.74 20.04 -24.47
N ARG A 105 12.72 20.14 -23.13
CA ARG A 105 13.42 21.23 -22.41
C ARG A 105 14.94 21.15 -22.56
N ILE A 106 15.51 19.95 -22.51
CA ILE A 106 16.96 19.77 -22.69
C ILE A 106 17.36 20.13 -24.12
N GLU A 107 16.59 19.69 -25.12
CA GLU A 107 16.82 19.99 -26.53
C GLU A 107 16.74 21.49 -26.81
N ALA A 108 15.69 22.16 -26.32
CA ALA A 108 15.53 23.61 -26.43
C ALA A 108 16.67 24.40 -25.74
N ASN A 109 17.31 23.81 -24.74
CA ASN A 109 18.36 24.44 -23.94
C ASN A 109 19.75 23.82 -24.19
N SER A 110 19.93 23.12 -25.30
CA SER A 110 21.20 22.48 -25.68
C SER A 110 22.34 23.49 -25.79
N ASP A 111 22.05 24.74 -26.16
CA ASP A 111 23.03 25.83 -26.22
C ASP A 111 23.32 26.49 -24.86
N ASN A 112 22.58 26.14 -23.79
CA ASN A 112 22.74 26.78 -22.49
C ASN A 112 23.95 26.15 -21.76
N PRO A 113 24.97 26.94 -21.39
CA PRO A 113 26.19 26.42 -20.79
C PRO A 113 25.96 25.74 -19.45
N VAL A 114 24.90 26.10 -18.72
CA VAL A 114 24.54 25.44 -17.45
C VAL A 114 24.04 24.02 -17.71
N PHE A 115 23.27 23.78 -18.77
CA PHE A 115 22.79 22.43 -19.12
C PHE A 115 23.94 21.53 -19.58
N ILE A 116 24.84 22.05 -20.41
CA ILE A 116 26.05 21.34 -20.85
C ILE A 116 26.95 21.04 -19.65
N GLY A 117 27.18 22.04 -18.79
CA GLY A 117 28.02 21.91 -17.59
C GLY A 117 27.50 20.83 -16.65
N ASN A 118 26.20 20.82 -16.36
CA ASN A 118 25.60 19.80 -15.49
C ASN A 118 25.67 18.41 -16.13
N ALA A 119 25.47 18.30 -17.44
CA ALA A 119 25.63 17.02 -18.16
C ALA A 119 27.05 16.47 -18.01
N VAL A 120 28.07 17.30 -18.23
CA VAL A 120 29.48 16.93 -18.05
C VAL A 120 29.76 16.55 -16.60
N ALA A 121 29.24 17.32 -15.64
CA ALA A 121 29.43 17.05 -14.22
C ALA A 121 28.80 15.73 -13.78
N ILE A 122 27.60 15.40 -14.27
CA ILE A 122 26.93 14.12 -14.02
C ILE A 122 27.73 12.96 -14.64
N VAL A 123 28.22 13.11 -15.88
CA VAL A 123 29.05 12.09 -16.52
C VAL A 123 30.35 11.86 -15.74
N ALA A 124 31.03 12.93 -15.32
CA ALA A 124 32.23 12.82 -14.50
C ALA A 124 31.96 12.17 -13.14
N LEU A 125 30.88 12.58 -12.46
CA LEU A 125 30.46 12.01 -11.17
C LEU A 125 30.15 10.52 -11.30
N SER A 126 29.35 10.13 -12.30
CA SER A 126 28.96 8.74 -12.53
C SER A 126 30.14 7.85 -12.93
N ALA A 127 31.04 8.33 -13.79
CA ALA A 127 32.28 7.62 -14.12
C ALA A 127 33.18 7.44 -12.89
N GLY A 128 33.35 8.50 -12.09
CA GLY A 128 34.15 8.46 -10.85
C GLY A 128 33.58 7.50 -9.81
N LEU A 129 32.26 7.53 -9.61
CA LEU A 129 31.56 6.60 -8.72
C LEU A 129 31.62 5.17 -9.22
N GLY A 130 31.41 4.94 -10.53
CA GLY A 130 31.49 3.62 -11.13
C GLY A 130 32.87 3.00 -10.99
N PHE A 131 33.92 3.77 -11.28
CA PHE A 131 35.31 3.34 -11.11
C PHE A 131 35.66 3.09 -9.64
N GLY A 132 35.25 3.99 -8.74
CA GLY A 132 35.47 3.84 -7.30
C GLY A 132 34.75 2.63 -6.70
N ALA A 133 33.50 2.40 -7.10
CA ALA A 133 32.72 1.24 -6.71
C ALA A 133 33.33 -0.06 -7.25
N TYR A 134 33.77 -0.07 -8.51
CA TYR A 134 34.45 -1.22 -9.11
C TYR A 134 35.73 -1.58 -8.35
N ARG A 135 36.57 -0.58 -8.02
CA ARG A 135 37.80 -0.82 -7.25
C ARG A 135 37.51 -1.36 -5.84
N LYS A 136 36.49 -0.83 -5.16
CA LYS A 136 36.08 -1.30 -3.83
C LYS A 136 35.44 -2.69 -3.87
N TYR A 137 34.71 -2.99 -4.93
CA TYR A 137 34.18 -4.32 -5.19
C TYR A 137 35.32 -5.34 -5.43
N ALA A 138 36.27 -5.00 -6.30
CA ALA A 138 37.43 -5.86 -6.59
C ALA A 138 38.29 -6.13 -5.34
N ALA A 139 38.33 -5.19 -4.39
CA ALA A 139 39.03 -5.33 -3.12
C ALA A 139 38.21 -6.04 -2.01
N ASN A 140 36.97 -6.48 -2.27
CA ASN A 140 36.02 -6.98 -1.26
C ASN A 140 35.72 -6.00 -0.11
N GLU A 141 35.89 -4.70 -0.36
CA GLU A 141 35.65 -3.62 0.62
C GLU A 141 34.32 -2.88 0.40
N LEU A 142 33.50 -3.35 -0.54
CA LEU A 142 32.19 -2.77 -0.84
C LEU A 142 31.20 -3.10 0.28
N THR A 143 31.16 -2.24 1.29
CA THR A 143 30.23 -2.37 2.43
C THR A 143 29.09 -1.36 2.32
N TRP A 144 27.96 -1.66 2.97
CA TRP A 144 26.85 -0.72 3.08
C TRP A 144 27.23 0.62 3.75
N LYS A 145 28.26 0.62 4.61
CA LYS A 145 28.83 1.85 5.18
C LYS A 145 29.49 2.72 4.10
N VAL A 146 30.25 2.10 3.20
CA VAL A 146 30.90 2.77 2.07
C VAL A 146 29.85 3.28 1.08
N VAL A 147 28.84 2.46 0.76
CA VAL A 147 27.71 2.89 -0.08
C VAL A 147 26.99 4.08 0.55
N GLY A 148 26.68 4.01 1.85
CA GLY A 148 26.03 5.11 2.58
C GLY A 148 26.86 6.41 2.56
N ALA A 149 28.17 6.32 2.74
CA ALA A 149 29.07 7.47 2.64
C ALA A 149 29.05 8.10 1.24
N TRP A 150 29.14 7.27 0.18
CA TRP A 150 29.05 7.75 -1.21
C TRP A 150 27.69 8.36 -1.55
N THR A 151 26.60 7.77 -1.07
CA THR A 151 25.25 8.35 -1.19
C THR A 151 25.19 9.74 -0.55
N GLY A 152 25.83 9.93 0.61
CA GLY A 152 25.96 11.24 1.25
C GLY A 152 26.70 12.26 0.37
N VAL A 153 27.81 11.88 -0.24
CA VAL A 153 28.57 12.73 -1.17
C VAL A 153 27.72 13.13 -2.38
N VAL A 154 27.00 12.18 -2.97
CA VAL A 154 26.07 12.45 -4.08
C VAL A 154 24.96 13.42 -3.66
N GLY A 155 24.43 13.25 -2.44
CA GLY A 155 23.43 14.16 -1.88
C GLY A 155 23.94 15.60 -1.74
N LEU A 156 25.15 15.78 -1.21
CA LEU A 156 25.79 17.10 -1.10
C LEU A 156 26.06 17.72 -2.48
N PHE A 157 26.53 16.93 -3.44
CA PHE A 157 26.75 17.38 -4.82
C PHE A 157 25.43 17.84 -5.46
N ALA A 158 24.36 17.06 -5.34
CA ALA A 158 23.06 17.40 -5.90
C ALA A 158 22.48 18.68 -5.29
N ALA A 159 22.61 18.88 -3.98
CA ALA A 159 22.19 20.12 -3.32
C ALA A 159 22.98 21.33 -3.85
N GLY A 160 24.31 21.21 -3.92
CA GLY A 160 25.18 22.27 -4.46
C GLY A 160 24.86 22.63 -5.91
N ASP A 161 24.73 21.62 -6.77
CA ASP A 161 24.37 21.79 -8.19
C ASP A 161 23.01 22.47 -8.34
N TYR A 162 22.02 22.10 -7.54
CA TYR A 162 20.69 22.70 -7.58
C TYR A 162 20.72 24.21 -7.25
N TYR A 163 21.36 24.61 -6.15
CA TYR A 163 21.41 26.02 -5.75
C TYR A 163 22.25 26.85 -6.72
N LEU A 164 23.38 26.31 -7.20
CA LEU A 164 24.23 27.00 -8.16
C LEU A 164 23.52 27.16 -9.51
N SER A 165 22.91 26.09 -10.03
CA SER A 165 22.14 26.13 -11.27
C SER A 165 20.98 27.10 -11.16
N GLN A 166 20.25 27.10 -10.03
CA GLN A 166 19.17 28.05 -9.80
C GLN A 166 19.67 29.50 -9.81
N TYR A 167 20.81 29.78 -9.19
CA TYR A 167 21.42 31.11 -9.22
C TYR A 167 21.81 31.51 -10.65
N LEU A 168 22.50 30.63 -11.37
CA LEU A 168 22.93 30.89 -12.75
C LEU A 168 21.75 31.08 -13.71
N PHE A 169 20.69 30.28 -13.56
CA PHE A 169 19.46 30.42 -14.34
C PHE A 169 18.73 31.74 -14.08
N LYS A 170 18.75 32.24 -12.84
CA LYS A 170 18.12 33.52 -12.49
C LYS A 170 18.94 34.72 -12.91
N ASN A 171 20.27 34.65 -12.82
CA ASN A 171 21.13 35.81 -12.97
C ASN A 171 21.76 35.96 -14.36
N LYS A 172 22.12 34.86 -15.04
CA LYS A 172 23.00 34.94 -16.22
C LYS A 172 22.52 34.13 -17.43
N TYR A 173 21.95 32.94 -17.22
CA TYR A 173 21.62 32.00 -18.29
C TYR A 173 20.19 31.49 -18.19
N PRO A 174 19.16 32.34 -18.41
CA PRO A 174 17.77 31.94 -18.27
C PRO A 174 17.40 30.75 -19.18
N PRO A 175 16.66 29.75 -18.67
CA PRO A 175 16.26 28.60 -19.45
C PRO A 175 15.15 28.97 -20.45
N LYS A 176 15.22 28.42 -21.66
CA LYS A 176 14.11 28.49 -22.62
C LYS A 176 12.99 27.54 -22.17
N LYS A 177 11.75 27.89 -22.53
CA LYS A 177 10.53 27.20 -22.06
C LYS A 177 10.22 25.97 -22.89
#